data_AF-J5Y7H0-F1
#
_entry.id   AF-J5Y7H0-F1
#
_cell.length_a   1.000
_cell.length_b   1.000
_cell.length_c   1.000
_cell.angle_alpha   90.00
_cell.angle_beta   90.00
_cell.angle_gamma   90.00
#
_symmetry.space_group_name_H-M   'P 1'
#
loop_
_entity.id
_entity.type
_entity.pdbx_description
1 polymer ?
#
loop_
_entity_poly.entity_id
_entity_poly.type
_entity_poly.pdbx_seq_one_letter_code
_entity_poly.pdbx_strand_id
1 'polypeptide(L)'
;MTKRKFYIIKTILFALSTISIYYFIIFIEKYGIKIFGEPVLFITIDVSFFLILLLLYFLFSERPLLIEEIKKEKREKEEKLKKERESLKETLPLLEITISTNEKIKGKFLEKKEYFEEVETKNKYYKAYIVKIEKI
;
A
#
# COMPACT_ATOMS: atom_id res chain seq x y z
N MET A 1 6.55 -17.97 9.20
CA MET A 1 5.60 -18.92 8.59
C MET A 1 5.72 -18.87 7.05
N THR A 2 5.89 -20.00 6.36
CA THR A 2 6.01 -20.00 4.88
C THR A 2 4.65 -19.73 4.22
N LYS A 3 4.64 -19.16 3.00
CA LYS A 3 3.40 -18.85 2.25
C LYS A 3 2.46 -20.04 2.18
N ARG A 4 2.99 -21.21 1.79
CA ARG A 4 2.21 -22.45 1.66
C ARG A 4 1.56 -22.88 2.97
N LYS A 5 2.30 -22.86 4.09
CA LYS A 5 1.76 -23.22 5.41
C LYS A 5 0.63 -22.29 5.85
N PHE A 6 0.75 -20.98 5.59
CA PHE A 6 -0.32 -20.01 5.91
C PHE A 6 -1.61 -20.32 5.15
N TYR A 7 -1.51 -20.55 3.83
CA TYR A 7 -2.69 -20.87 3.03
C TYR A 7 -3.29 -22.23 3.39
N ILE A 8 -2.48 -23.25 3.72
CA ILE A 8 -3.00 -24.54 4.19
C ILE A 8 -3.82 -24.37 5.47
N ILE A 9 -3.29 -23.64 6.47
CA ILE A 9 -4.03 -23.37 7.70
C ILE A 9 -5.31 -22.58 7.41
N LYS A 10 -5.23 -21.58 6.52
CA LYS A 10 -6.38 -20.78 6.10
C LYS A 10 -7.48 -21.64 5.45
N THR A 11 -7.11 -22.58 4.59
CA THR A 11 -8.06 -23.51 3.96
C THR A 11 -8.70 -24.44 4.98
N ILE A 12 -7.92 -24.98 5.93
CA ILE A 12 -8.47 -25.81 7.01
C ILE A 12 -9.45 -25.00 7.85
N LEU A 13 -9.10 -23.76 8.19
CA LEU A 13 -9.96 -22.88 8.96
C LEU A 13 -11.26 -22.53 8.22
N PHE A 14 -11.19 -22.37 6.89
CA PHE A 14 -12.35 -22.12 6.04
C PHE A 14 -13.33 -23.29 6.06
N ALA A 15 -12.81 -24.52 5.92
CA ALA A 15 -13.63 -25.72 5.99
C ALA A 15 -14.30 -25.85 7.38
N LEU A 16 -13.54 -25.62 8.45
CA LEU A 16 -14.08 -25.64 9.82
C LEU A 16 -15.16 -24.57 10.03
N SER A 17 -14.93 -23.34 9.58
CA SER A 17 -15.91 -22.25 9.67
C SER A 17 -17.21 -22.60 8.94
N THR A 18 -17.11 -23.17 7.74
CA THR A 18 -18.29 -23.60 6.96
C THR A 18 -19.11 -24.65 7.71
N ILE A 19 -18.43 -25.64 8.30
CA ILE A 19 -19.08 -26.68 9.12
C ILE A 19 -19.73 -26.07 10.36
N SER A 20 -19.03 -25.16 11.04
CA SER A 20 -19.56 -24.46 12.23
C SER A 20 -20.81 -23.65 11.91
N ILE A 21 -20.84 -22.92 10.79
CA ILE A 21 -22.01 -22.16 10.34
C ILE A 21 -23.19 -23.10 10.06
N TYR A 22 -22.94 -24.23 9.39
CA TYR A 22 -23.99 -25.22 9.10
C TYR A 22 -24.65 -25.75 10.38
N TYR A 23 -23.86 -26.18 11.37
CA TYR A 23 -24.40 -26.65 12.64
C TYR A 23 -25.06 -25.54 13.46
N PHE A 24 -24.56 -24.31 13.37
CA PHE A 24 -25.16 -23.15 14.03
C PHE A 24 -26.58 -22.85 13.50
N ILE A 25 -26.79 -22.95 12.18
CA ILE A 25 -28.11 -22.80 11.57
C ILE A 25 -29.07 -23.90 12.07
N ILE A 26 -28.65 -25.17 12.05
CA ILE A 26 -29.46 -26.29 12.56
C ILE A 26 -29.80 -26.10 14.03
N PHE A 27 -28.86 -25.59 14.83
CA PHE A 27 -29.09 -25.33 16.25
C PHE A 27 -30.16 -24.25 16.45
N ILE A 28 -30.08 -23.14 15.71
CA ILE A 28 -31.10 -22.08 15.76
C ILE A 28 -32.46 -22.62 15.31
N GLU A 29 -32.51 -23.39 14.24
CA GLU A 29 -33.76 -23.97 13.73
C GLU A 29 -34.41 -24.92 14.74
N LYS A 30 -33.60 -25.75 15.42
CA LYS A 30 -34.06 -26.73 16.41
C LYS A 30 -34.63 -26.09 17.67
N TYR A 31 -33.99 -25.04 18.18
CA TYR A 31 -34.35 -24.45 19.48
C TYR A 31 -35.20 -23.17 19.34
N GLY A 32 -35.11 -22.45 18.22
CA GLY A 32 -35.97 -21.33 17.86
C GLY A 32 -36.15 -20.32 19.00
N ILE A 33 -37.40 -19.98 19.31
CA ILE A 33 -37.70 -18.97 20.35
C ILE A 33 -37.30 -19.44 21.77
N LYS A 34 -37.17 -20.76 22.02
CA LYS A 34 -36.76 -21.29 23.34
C LYS A 34 -35.38 -20.82 23.76
N ILE A 35 -34.54 -20.45 22.79
CA ILE A 35 -33.21 -19.86 23.02
C ILE A 35 -33.30 -18.66 23.97
N PHE A 36 -34.31 -17.80 23.80
CA PHE A 36 -34.44 -16.57 24.60
C PHE A 36 -35.05 -16.82 25.99
N GLY A 37 -35.66 -17.99 26.21
CA GLY A 37 -36.22 -18.39 27.51
C GLY A 37 -35.25 -19.20 28.36
N GLU A 38 -34.26 -19.86 27.75
CA GLU A 38 -33.28 -20.68 28.44
C GLU A 38 -31.88 -20.02 28.43
N PRO A 39 -31.39 -19.54 29.58
CA PRO A 39 -30.13 -18.78 29.63
C PRO A 39 -28.93 -19.60 29.14
N VAL A 40 -28.94 -20.92 29.33
CA VAL A 40 -27.88 -21.82 28.85
C VAL A 40 -27.84 -21.85 27.32
N LEU A 41 -29.00 -21.93 26.66
CA LEU A 41 -29.07 -21.93 25.19
C LEU A 41 -28.66 -20.57 24.62
N PHE A 42 -29.08 -19.49 25.27
CA PHE A 42 -28.68 -18.13 24.91
C PHE A 42 -27.15 -17.94 24.94
N ILE A 43 -26.51 -18.30 26.07
CA ILE A 43 -25.04 -18.23 26.21
C ILE A 43 -24.35 -19.10 25.16
N THR A 44 -24.89 -20.30 24.90
CA THR A 44 -24.32 -21.22 23.90
C THR A 44 -24.31 -20.59 22.50
N ILE A 45 -25.38 -19.86 22.14
CA ILE A 45 -25.47 -19.17 20.84
C ILE A 45 -24.54 -17.99 20.78
N ASP A 46 -24.48 -17.16 21.81
CA ASP A 46 -23.61 -15.99 21.85
C ASP A 46 -22.14 -16.40 21.70
N VAL A 47 -21.71 -17.41 22.44
CA VAL A 47 -20.34 -17.96 22.34
C VAL A 47 -20.08 -18.55 20.95
N SER A 48 -21.03 -19.30 20.39
CA SER A 48 -20.91 -19.90 19.06
C SER A 48 -20.81 -18.84 17.96
N PHE A 49 -21.65 -17.80 18.05
CA PHE A 49 -21.66 -16.66 17.14
C PHE A 49 -20.33 -15.90 17.19
N PHE A 50 -19.84 -15.61 18.39
CA PHE A 50 -18.55 -14.95 18.59
C PHE A 50 -17.39 -15.78 18.00
N LEU A 51 -17.42 -17.10 18.19
CA LEU A 51 -16.41 -18.00 17.64
C LEU A 51 -16.43 -18.03 16.10
N ILE A 52 -17.62 -18.06 15.49
CA ILE A 52 -17.78 -17.97 14.03
C ILE A 52 -17.21 -16.64 13.52
N LEU A 53 -17.53 -15.53 14.19
CA LEU A 53 -17.02 -14.21 13.83
C LEU A 53 -15.48 -14.16 13.90
N LEU A 54 -14.90 -14.74 14.94
CA LEU A 54 -13.45 -14.82 15.12
C LEU A 54 -12.77 -15.66 14.02
N LEU A 55 -13.35 -16.80 13.67
CA LEU A 55 -12.88 -17.65 12.56
C LEU A 55 -12.92 -16.88 11.23
N LEU A 56 -14.01 -16.15 11.00
CA LEU A 56 -14.19 -15.37 9.78
C LEU A 56 -13.19 -14.19 9.72
N TYR A 57 -12.95 -13.52 10.85
CA TYR A 57 -11.93 -12.48 10.95
C TYR A 57 -10.53 -13.01 10.59
N PHE A 58 -10.16 -14.19 11.10
CA PHE A 58 -8.87 -14.80 10.75
C PHE A 58 -8.80 -15.23 9.27
N LEU A 59 -9.93 -15.63 8.67
CA LEU A 59 -10.01 -15.91 7.25
C LEU A 59 -9.81 -14.64 6.39
N PHE A 60 -10.33 -13.49 6.81
CA PHE A 60 -10.12 -12.25 6.07
C PHE A 60 -8.78 -11.56 6.40
N SER A 61 -8.11 -11.98 7.48
CA SER A 61 -6.81 -11.44 7.84
C SER A 61 -5.77 -11.71 6.75
N GLU A 62 -5.03 -10.65 6.42
CA GLU A 62 -3.88 -10.74 5.53
C GLU A 62 -2.75 -11.51 6.19
N ARG A 63 -1.93 -12.18 5.37
CA ARG A 63 -0.75 -12.88 5.87
C ARG A 63 0.22 -11.85 6.45
N PRO A 64 0.74 -12.02 7.67
CA PRO A 64 1.84 -11.20 8.15
C PRO A 64 3.04 -11.39 7.21
N LEU A 65 3.43 -10.31 6.52
CA LEU A 65 4.57 -10.30 5.62
C LEU A 65 5.85 -10.57 6.41
N LEU A 66 6.73 -11.40 5.86
CA LEU A 66 8.05 -11.59 6.46
C LEU A 66 8.86 -10.29 6.32
N ILE A 67 9.70 -9.99 7.31
CA ILE A 67 10.55 -8.79 7.31
C ILE A 67 11.40 -8.69 6.03
N GLU A 68 11.83 -9.83 5.47
CA GLU A 68 12.54 -9.90 4.19
C GLU A 68 11.66 -9.53 2.98
N GLU A 69 10.40 -9.96 2.97
CA GLU A 69 9.43 -9.58 1.92
C GLU A 69 9.17 -8.08 1.96
N ILE A 70 9.03 -7.50 3.16
CA ILE A 70 8.87 -6.05 3.36
C ILE A 70 10.11 -5.28 2.86
N LYS A 71 11.32 -5.77 3.19
CA LYS A 71 12.56 -5.15 2.71
C LYS A 71 12.68 -5.21 1.18
N LYS A 72 12.29 -6.34 0.57
CA LYS A 72 12.33 -6.51 -0.88
C LYS A 72 11.32 -5.59 -1.58
N GLU A 73 10.09 -5.53 -1.08
CA GLU A 73 9.05 -4.64 -1.62
C GLU A 73 9.44 -3.16 -1.50
N LYS A 74 10.09 -2.77 -0.39
CA LYS A 74 10.67 -1.41 -0.25
C LYS A 74 11.73 -1.11 -1.30
N ARG A 75 12.66 -2.04 -1.56
CA ARG A 75 13.68 -1.88 -2.61
C ARG A 75 13.05 -1.74 -4.00
N GLU A 76 12.08 -2.60 -4.32
CA GLU A 76 11.37 -2.55 -5.61
C GLU A 76 10.58 -1.24 -5.78
N LYS A 77 9.94 -0.73 -4.72
CA LYS A 77 9.28 0.58 -4.73
C LYS A 77 10.29 1.72 -4.92
N GLU A 78 11.43 1.68 -4.25
CA GLU A 78 12.50 2.67 -4.43
C GLU A 78 13.07 2.65 -5.85
N GLU A 79 13.28 1.48 -6.43
CA GLU A 79 13.75 1.35 -7.82
C GLU A 79 12.73 1.89 -8.83
N LYS A 80 11.44 1.58 -8.65
CA LYS A 80 10.37 2.14 -9.49
C LYS A 80 10.33 3.67 -9.38
N LEU A 81 10.42 4.20 -8.16
CA LEU A 81 10.43 5.64 -7.92
C LEU A 81 11.67 6.31 -8.54
N LYS A 82 12.83 5.64 -8.52
CA LYS A 82 14.05 6.13 -9.20
C LYS A 82 13.86 6.18 -10.71
N LYS A 83 13.35 5.11 -11.32
CA LYS A 83 13.07 5.05 -12.76
C LYS A 83 12.05 6.12 -13.20
N GLU A 84 11.01 6.31 -12.41
CA GLU A 84 10.00 7.35 -12.66
C GLU A 84 10.58 8.76 -12.51
N ARG A 85 11.50 8.97 -11.56
CA ARG A 85 12.24 10.25 -11.46
C ARG A 85 13.17 10.47 -12.65
N GLU A 86 13.81 9.42 -13.15
CA GLU A 86 14.70 9.50 -14.32
C GLU A 86 13.91 9.83 -15.60
N SER A 87 12.76 9.18 -15.83
CA SER A 87 11.91 9.48 -16.98
C SER A 87 11.32 10.90 -16.92
N LEU A 88 10.95 11.38 -15.73
CA LEU A 88 10.54 12.77 -15.53
C LEU A 88 11.68 13.75 -15.85
N LYS A 89 12.93 13.44 -15.48
CA LYS A 89 14.09 14.28 -15.84
C LYS A 89 14.36 14.31 -17.34
N GLU A 90 14.14 13.20 -18.04
CA GLU A 90 14.32 13.13 -19.50
C GLU A 90 13.28 13.99 -20.22
N THR A 91 12.02 13.96 -19.76
CA THR A 91 10.89 14.68 -20.37
C THR A 91 10.83 16.18 -20.05
N LEU A 92 11.57 16.66 -19.04
CA LEU A 92 11.64 18.09 -18.75
C LEU A 92 12.19 18.87 -19.96
N PRO A 93 11.51 19.96 -20.39
CA PRO A 93 11.93 20.75 -21.54
C PRO A 93 13.27 21.44 -21.26
N LEU A 94 14.11 21.49 -22.29
CA LEU A 94 15.31 22.31 -22.30
C LEU A 94 14.90 23.77 -22.42
N LEU A 95 15.35 24.59 -21.48
CA LEU A 95 15.09 26.02 -21.44
C LEU A 95 16.43 26.76 -21.48
N GLU A 96 16.43 27.95 -22.08
CA GLU A 96 17.56 28.88 -22.01
C GLU A 96 17.24 29.97 -21.01
N ILE A 97 18.14 30.22 -20.06
CA ILE A 97 18.01 31.29 -19.08
C ILE A 97 19.15 32.30 -19.22
N THR A 98 18.89 33.54 -18.84
CA THR A 98 19.92 34.56 -18.66
C THR A 98 20.15 34.80 -17.18
N ILE A 99 21.40 34.73 -16.72
CA ILE A 99 21.76 34.99 -15.33
C ILE A 99 22.17 36.45 -15.10
N SER A 100 22.36 36.85 -13.85
CA SER A 100 22.69 38.25 -13.47
C SER A 100 23.97 38.80 -14.12
N THR A 101 24.90 37.94 -14.53
CA THR A 101 26.13 38.31 -15.26
C THR A 101 25.89 38.51 -16.77
N ASN A 102 24.65 38.45 -17.24
CA ASN A 102 24.25 38.51 -18.65
C ASN A 102 24.73 37.29 -19.48
N GLU A 103 25.15 36.22 -18.80
CA GLU A 103 25.50 34.95 -19.43
C GLU A 103 24.23 34.12 -19.70
N LYS A 104 24.22 33.44 -20.85
CA LYS A 104 23.11 32.59 -21.30
C LYS A 104 23.43 31.13 -21.05
N ILE A 105 22.52 30.42 -20.39
CA ILE A 105 22.74 29.05 -19.92
C ILE A 105 21.60 28.16 -20.37
N LYS A 106 21.94 26.99 -20.92
CA LYS A 106 20.97 25.96 -21.34
C LYS A 106 20.88 24.86 -20.29
N GLY A 107 19.66 24.48 -19.94
CA GLY A 107 19.42 23.63 -18.78
C GLY A 107 17.98 23.19 -18.65
N LYS A 108 17.69 22.55 -17.52
CA LYS A 108 16.35 22.04 -17.20
C LYS A 108 15.91 22.58 -15.84
N PHE A 109 14.64 22.95 -15.73
CA PHE A 109 14.06 23.38 -14.46
C PHE A 109 13.56 22.18 -13.67
N LEU A 110 14.10 21.96 -12.47
CA LEU A 110 13.65 20.89 -11.58
C LEU A 110 12.59 21.46 -10.63
N GLU A 111 11.32 21.39 -11.02
CA GLU A 111 10.17 21.94 -10.27
C GLU A 111 10.16 21.53 -8.78
N LYS A 112 10.62 20.31 -8.46
CA LYS A 112 10.67 19.82 -7.07
C LYS A 112 11.74 20.47 -6.18
N LYS A 113 12.71 21.20 -6.74
CA LYS A 113 13.84 21.75 -5.98
C LYS A 113 14.09 23.24 -6.22
N GLU A 114 13.20 23.91 -6.96
CA GLU A 114 13.24 25.36 -7.23
C GLU A 114 14.58 25.88 -7.78
N TYR A 115 15.33 25.04 -8.50
CA TYR A 115 16.57 25.44 -9.16
C TYR A 115 16.62 24.95 -10.61
N PHE A 116 17.38 25.70 -11.41
CA PHE A 116 17.72 25.38 -12.79
C PHE A 116 19.08 24.68 -12.84
N GLU A 117 19.17 23.54 -13.53
CA GLU A 117 20.40 22.77 -13.67
C GLU A 117 20.95 22.89 -15.09
N GLU A 118 22.17 23.39 -15.22
CA GLU A 118 22.89 23.53 -16.49
C GLU A 118 23.28 22.16 -17.06
N VAL A 119 23.12 21.96 -18.37
CA VAL A 119 23.42 20.65 -19.01
C VAL A 119 24.91 20.35 -19.06
N GLU A 120 25.74 21.36 -19.37
CA GLU A 120 27.17 21.17 -19.63
C GLU A 120 27.97 20.94 -18.34
N THR A 121 27.74 21.76 -17.33
CA THR A 121 28.55 21.79 -16.10
C THR A 121 27.83 21.17 -14.89
N LYS A 122 26.52 20.92 -14.98
CA LYS A 122 25.63 20.55 -13.86
C LYS A 122 25.60 21.58 -12.72
N ASN A 123 25.96 22.82 -13.02
CA ASN A 123 25.81 23.93 -12.09
C ASN A 123 24.33 24.20 -11.79
N LYS A 124 24.06 24.63 -10.55
CA LYS A 124 22.70 24.92 -10.07
C LYS A 124 22.50 26.40 -9.91
N TYR A 125 21.46 26.92 -10.55
CA TYR A 125 21.09 28.32 -10.51
C TYR A 125 19.76 28.47 -9.78
N TYR A 126 19.80 29.15 -8.63
CA TYR A 126 18.61 29.48 -7.85
C TYR A 126 17.95 30.76 -8.36
N LYS A 127 16.65 30.91 -8.12
CA LYS A 127 15.80 32.00 -8.61
C LYS A 127 16.40 33.41 -8.48
N ALA A 128 17.18 33.68 -7.42
CA ALA A 128 17.83 34.96 -7.18
C ALA A 128 18.78 35.43 -8.30
N TYR A 129 19.30 34.49 -9.10
CA TYR A 129 20.29 34.75 -10.14
C TYR A 129 19.70 34.67 -11.55
N ILE A 130 18.39 34.44 -11.70
CA ILE A 130 17.72 34.19 -12.99
C ILE A 130 16.94 35.44 -13.41
N VAL A 131 17.23 35.99 -14.59
CA VAL A 131 16.67 37.26 -15.08
C VAL A 131 15.58 37.02 -16.13
N LYS A 132 15.76 36.05 -17.03
CA LYS A 132 14.80 35.73 -18.11
C LYS A 132 14.85 34.24 -18.44
N ILE A 133 13.68 33.65 -18.71
CA ILE A 133 13.54 32.26 -19.17
C ILE A 133 12.90 32.30 -20.55
N GLU A 134 13.58 31.77 -21.56
CA GLU A 134 13.07 31.62 -22.92
C GLU A 134 12.71 30.15 -23.19
N LYS A 135 11.55 29.93 -23.80
CA LYS A 135 11.08 28.60 -24.22
C LYS A 135 11.49 28.36 -25.66
N ILE A 136 12.21 27.26 -25.91
CA ILE A 136 12.59 26.77 -27.24
C ILE A 136 11.47 25.88 -27.78
#